data_AF-A0A3D9CCU4-F1
#
_entry.id   AF-A0A3D9CCU4-F1
#
_cell.length_a   1.000
_cell.length_b   1.000
_cell.length_c   1.000
_cell.angle_alpha   90.00
_cell.angle_beta   90.00
_cell.angle_gamma   90.00
#
_symmetry.space_group_name_H-M   'P 1'
#
loop_
_entity.id
_entity.type
_entity.pdbx_description
1 polymer ?
#
loop_
_entity_poly.entity_id
_entity_poly.type
_entity_poly.pdbx_seq_one_letter_code
_entity_poly.pdbx_strand_id
1 'polypeptide(L)'
;MKINNEITKKSIWKTFKKDELQGWLVCALNNSNNNTPKTNITIQIDGNEFHNLDSFLCTLGEEIHGPGGYFGRNLASLYDCLRGDFGVESVSELIWINHRTSKKLFKSKFTEILEIFKNYNVKVSLN
;
A
#
# COMPACT_ATOMS: atom_id res chain seq x y z
N MET A 1 1.47 18.51 -4.15
CA MET A 1 1.45 19.85 -3.52
C MET A 1 1.24 19.64 -2.04
N LYS A 2 2.22 20.04 -1.21
CA LYS A 2 2.06 20.03 0.24
C LYS A 2 1.39 21.33 0.68
N ILE A 3 0.49 21.26 1.66
CA ILE A 3 -0.06 22.42 2.35
C ILE A 3 0.34 22.24 3.81
N ASN A 4 0.99 23.23 4.41
CA ASN A 4 1.50 23.14 5.80
C ASN A 4 2.40 21.91 6.05
N ASN A 5 3.26 21.58 5.07
CA ASN A 5 4.13 20.38 5.06
C ASN A 5 3.40 19.02 4.95
N GLU A 6 2.09 19.01 4.81
CA GLU A 6 1.27 17.80 4.68
C GLU A 6 0.83 17.54 3.24
N ILE A 7 0.79 16.27 2.84
CA ILE A 7 0.17 15.83 1.59
C ILE A 7 -1.33 15.66 1.87
N THR A 8 -2.19 16.41 1.18
CA THR A 8 -3.63 16.46 1.51
C THR A 8 -4.54 15.76 0.51
N LYS A 9 -4.01 15.31 -0.64
CA LYS A 9 -4.78 14.63 -1.69
C LYS A 9 -4.21 13.24 -1.97
N LYS A 10 -5.10 12.24 -2.04
CA LYS A 10 -4.76 10.89 -2.52
C LYS A 10 -4.46 10.92 -4.02
N SER A 11 -3.75 9.89 -4.49
CA SER A 11 -3.54 9.58 -5.90
C SER A 11 -2.78 10.65 -6.70
N ILE A 12 -2.06 11.55 -6.03
CA ILE A 12 -1.15 12.50 -6.72
C ILE A 12 -0.12 11.72 -7.54
N TRP A 13 0.37 10.60 -7.01
CA TRP A 13 1.35 9.74 -7.66
C TRP A 13 0.87 9.15 -9.00
N LYS A 14 -0.44 9.16 -9.30
CA LYS A 14 -0.96 8.67 -10.59
C LYS A 14 -0.54 9.52 -11.77
N THR A 15 -0.12 10.77 -11.54
CA THR A 15 0.41 11.63 -12.62
C THR A 15 1.89 11.40 -12.89
N PHE A 16 2.56 10.58 -12.08
CA PHE A 16 4.00 10.35 -12.17
C PHE A 16 4.32 9.23 -13.15
N LYS A 17 5.51 9.30 -13.74
CA LYS A 17 6.07 8.22 -14.54
C LYS A 17 6.46 7.05 -13.63
N LYS A 18 6.57 5.87 -14.24
CA LYS A 18 6.91 4.64 -13.52
C LYS A 18 8.20 4.76 -12.71
N ASP A 19 9.24 5.36 -13.28
CA ASP A 19 10.55 5.57 -12.65
C ASP A 19 10.55 6.61 -11.52
N GLU A 20 9.52 7.45 -11.43
CA GLU A 20 9.35 8.46 -10.37
C GLU A 20 8.62 7.90 -9.14
N LEU A 21 7.89 6.77 -9.27
CA LEU A 21 7.09 6.20 -8.18
C LEU A 21 7.95 5.74 -6.99
N GLN A 22 9.17 5.25 -7.23
CA GLN A 22 10.09 4.92 -6.15
C GLN A 22 10.53 6.17 -5.37
N GLY A 23 10.70 7.30 -6.04
CA GLY A 23 10.94 8.59 -5.39
C GLY A 23 9.76 9.04 -4.54
N TRP A 24 8.53 8.83 -5.03
CA TRP A 24 7.31 9.08 -4.24
C TRP A 24 7.23 8.20 -3.00
N LEU A 25 7.52 6.89 -3.10
CA LEU A 25 7.48 5.97 -1.96
C LEU A 25 8.53 6.33 -0.89
N VAL A 26 9.71 6.83 -1.30
CA VAL A 26 10.71 7.40 -0.38
C VAL A 26 10.18 8.68 0.28
N CYS A 27 9.53 9.55 -0.49
CA CYS A 27 8.88 10.73 0.08
C CYS A 27 7.81 10.34 1.10
N ALA A 28 6.92 9.40 0.77
CA ALA A 28 5.88 8.90 1.66
C ALA A 28 6.47 8.33 2.96
N LEU A 29 7.53 7.52 2.88
CA LEU A 29 8.23 6.99 4.06
C LEU A 29 8.74 8.11 4.98
N ASN A 30 9.45 9.09 4.42
CA ASN A 30 10.02 10.19 5.21
C ASN A 30 8.96 11.16 5.76
N ASN A 31 7.73 11.11 5.25
CA ASN A 31 6.59 11.90 5.74
C ASN A 31 5.61 11.07 6.57
N SER A 32 5.91 9.79 6.83
CA SER A 32 5.06 8.93 7.65
C SER A 32 5.04 9.44 9.10
N ASN A 33 3.83 9.50 9.67
CA ASN A 33 3.62 9.83 11.07
C ASN A 33 2.98 8.62 11.75
N ASN A 34 3.79 7.89 12.51
CA ASN A 34 3.42 6.62 13.14
C ASN A 34 3.05 6.79 14.62
N ASN A 35 2.79 8.02 15.08
CA ASN A 35 2.58 8.32 16.50
C ASN A 35 1.36 7.61 17.11
N THR A 36 0.34 7.30 16.29
CA THR A 36 -0.86 6.58 16.73
C THR A 36 -1.02 5.31 15.91
N PRO A 37 -0.59 4.15 16.44
CA PRO A 37 -0.73 2.89 15.72
C PRO A 37 -2.19 2.58 15.41
N LYS A 38 -2.45 2.17 14.17
CA LYS A 38 -3.78 1.74 13.72
C LYS A 38 -3.95 0.24 13.99
N THR A 39 -5.10 -0.14 14.53
CA THR A 39 -5.45 -1.54 14.82
C THR A 39 -6.67 -1.98 14.04
N ASN A 40 -6.74 -3.28 13.75
CA ASN A 40 -7.90 -3.94 13.16
C ASN A 40 -8.40 -3.28 11.85
N ILE A 41 -7.49 -2.75 11.03
CA ILE A 41 -7.88 -1.97 9.85
C ILE A 41 -8.38 -2.85 8.72
N THR A 42 -9.49 -2.44 8.10
CA THR A 42 -9.98 -3.01 6.83
C THR A 42 -9.63 -2.06 5.71
N ILE A 43 -8.99 -2.60 4.66
CA ILE A 43 -8.55 -1.83 3.51
C ILE A 43 -9.16 -2.39 2.23
N GLN A 44 -9.48 -1.50 1.30
CA GLN A 44 -10.04 -1.88 0.00
C GLN A 44 -9.15 -1.32 -1.12
N ILE A 45 -8.72 -2.19 -2.02
CA ILE A 45 -7.98 -1.81 -3.23
C ILE A 45 -8.71 -2.30 -4.47
N ASP A 46 -8.58 -1.56 -5.57
CA ASP A 46 -9.09 -1.94 -6.88
C ASP A 46 -7.92 -2.18 -7.83
N GLY A 47 -7.87 -3.39 -8.40
CA GLY A 47 -6.83 -3.83 -9.32
C GLY A 47 -6.74 -3.04 -10.63
N ASN A 48 -7.73 -2.20 -10.93
CA ASN A 48 -7.69 -1.27 -12.07
C ASN A 48 -6.99 0.06 -11.75
N GLU A 49 -6.77 0.38 -10.47
CA GLU A 49 -6.28 1.70 -10.04
C GLU A 49 -4.73 1.80 -10.03
N PHE A 50 -4.04 0.69 -10.32
CA PHE A 50 -2.59 0.61 -10.37
C PHE A 50 -2.12 -0.28 -11.53
N HIS A 51 -0.91 -0.01 -12.04
CA HIS A 51 -0.41 -0.62 -13.29
C HIS A 51 1.01 -1.19 -13.18
N ASN A 52 1.60 -1.15 -11.99
CA ASN A 52 2.87 -1.78 -11.64
C ASN A 52 2.95 -1.96 -10.11
N LEU A 53 4.00 -2.64 -9.64
CA LEU A 53 4.19 -2.93 -8.21
C LEU A 53 4.29 -1.65 -7.36
N ASP A 54 4.99 -0.64 -7.86
CA ASP A 54 5.19 0.62 -7.12
C ASP A 54 3.87 1.37 -6.96
N SER A 55 3.07 1.47 -8.02
CA SER A 55 1.73 2.07 -7.94
C SER A 55 0.78 1.29 -7.01
N PHE A 56 0.91 -0.04 -6.92
CA PHE A 56 0.16 -0.83 -5.95
C PHE A 56 0.56 -0.50 -4.50
N LEU A 57 1.85 -0.34 -4.24
CA LEU A 57 2.35 0.06 -2.92
C LEU A 57 1.95 1.49 -2.57
N CYS A 58 1.88 2.39 -3.56
CA CYS A 58 1.31 3.73 -3.37
C CYS A 58 -0.17 3.66 -2.98
N THR A 59 -0.98 2.87 -3.70
CA THR A 59 -2.40 2.65 -3.37
C THR A 59 -2.53 2.10 -1.94
N LEU A 60 -1.76 1.07 -1.60
CA LEU A 60 -1.82 0.42 -0.30
C LEU A 60 -1.46 1.39 0.84
N GLY A 61 -0.38 2.15 0.68
CA GLY A 61 0.03 3.17 1.63
C GLY A 61 -1.06 4.23 1.85
N GLU A 62 -1.73 4.67 0.79
CA GLU A 62 -2.79 5.66 0.90
C GLU A 62 -4.10 5.12 1.50
N GLU A 63 -4.43 3.85 1.28
CA GLU A 63 -5.59 3.22 1.93
C GLU A 63 -5.37 3.01 3.43
N ILE A 64 -4.14 2.72 3.83
CA ILE A 64 -3.79 2.52 5.24
C ILE A 64 -3.61 3.86 5.97
N HIS A 65 -2.81 4.77 5.43
CA HIS A 65 -2.36 5.98 6.14
C HIS A 65 -2.99 7.29 5.63
N GLY A 66 -3.82 7.25 4.60
CA GLY A 66 -4.39 8.44 3.99
C GLY A 66 -3.46 9.07 2.94
N PRO A 67 -3.78 10.28 2.43
CA PRO A 67 -2.99 10.97 1.41
C PRO A 67 -1.47 10.93 1.64
N GLY A 68 -0.69 10.48 0.65
CA GLY A 68 0.76 10.37 0.79
C GLY A 68 1.25 9.30 1.76
N GLY A 69 0.37 8.38 2.17
CA GLY A 69 0.68 7.30 3.09
C GLY A 69 1.71 6.30 2.55
N TYR A 70 2.51 5.75 3.46
CA TYR A 70 3.52 4.73 3.16
C TYR A 70 3.12 3.39 3.76
N PHE A 71 3.29 2.30 2.99
CA PHE A 71 3.20 0.94 3.51
C PHE A 71 4.03 -0.03 2.67
N GLY A 72 5.33 0.26 2.59
CA GLY A 72 6.32 -0.50 1.81
C GLY A 72 6.65 0.14 0.46
N ARG A 73 7.84 -0.18 -0.04
CA ARG A 73 8.37 0.22 -1.37
C ARG A 73 8.85 -0.95 -2.23
N ASN A 74 8.75 -2.16 -1.70
CA ASN A 74 8.93 -3.46 -2.34
C ASN A 74 8.30 -4.54 -1.41
N LEU A 75 8.30 -5.80 -1.82
CA LEU A 75 7.67 -6.87 -1.05
C LEU A 75 8.32 -7.15 0.31
N ALA A 76 9.65 -7.00 0.44
CA ALA A 76 10.33 -7.14 1.73
C ALA A 76 9.91 -6.03 2.69
N SER A 77 9.88 -4.78 2.24
CA SER A 77 9.42 -3.66 3.08
C SER A 77 7.91 -3.70 3.36
N LEU A 78 7.09 -4.30 2.49
CA LEU A 78 5.67 -4.58 2.79
C LEU A 78 5.56 -5.59 3.93
N TYR A 79 6.36 -6.66 3.87
CA TYR A 79 6.46 -7.64 4.94
C TYR A 79 6.92 -7.00 6.26
N ASP A 80 7.90 -6.09 6.22
CA ASP A 80 8.34 -5.34 7.40
C ASP A 80 7.24 -4.42 7.94
N CYS A 81 6.49 -3.74 7.06
CA CYS A 81 5.37 -2.88 7.47
C CYS A 81 4.26 -3.65 8.20
N LEU A 82 3.98 -4.88 7.78
CA LEU A 82 3.00 -5.75 8.44
C LEU A 82 3.49 -6.32 9.77
N ARG A 83 4.81 -6.29 10.03
CA ARG A 83 5.40 -6.74 11.30
C ARG A 83 5.14 -5.77 12.45
N GLY A 84 4.92 -4.48 12.17
CA GLY A 84 4.75 -3.42 13.16
C GLY A 84 5.74 -2.27 12.97
N ASP A 85 5.74 -1.29 13.88
CA ASP A 85 6.61 -0.08 13.88
C ASP A 85 6.41 0.92 12.72
N PHE A 86 5.54 0.59 11.77
CA PHE A 86 5.16 1.46 10.64
C PHE A 86 3.75 2.05 10.80
N GLY A 87 3.31 2.31 12.02
CA GLY A 87 2.01 2.95 12.30
C GLY A 87 0.80 2.02 12.18
N VAL A 88 1.03 0.70 12.01
CA VAL A 88 -0.01 -0.33 11.97
C VAL A 88 0.36 -1.45 12.93
N GLU A 89 -0.54 -1.74 13.87
CA GLU A 89 -0.46 -2.90 14.77
C GLU A 89 -1.15 -4.13 14.16
N SER A 90 -2.26 -3.95 13.44
CA SER A 90 -2.94 -5.05 12.77
C SER A 90 -3.82 -4.61 11.61
N VAL A 91 -3.76 -5.38 10.52
CA VAL A 91 -4.70 -5.33 9.38
C VAL A 91 -5.62 -6.53 9.49
N SER A 92 -6.93 -6.29 9.55
CA SER A 92 -7.92 -7.36 9.70
C SER A 92 -8.32 -7.96 8.37
N GLU A 93 -8.54 -7.12 7.37
CA GLU A 93 -9.02 -7.54 6.06
C GLU A 93 -8.49 -6.65 4.93
N LEU A 94 -8.09 -7.31 3.84
CA LEU A 94 -7.83 -6.72 2.54
C LEU A 94 -8.91 -7.16 1.55
N ILE A 95 -9.74 -6.22 1.12
CA ILE A 95 -10.73 -6.40 0.05
C ILE A 95 -10.06 -6.01 -1.26
N TRP A 96 -9.93 -6.96 -2.18
CA TRP A 96 -9.25 -6.77 -3.47
C TRP A 96 -10.24 -6.89 -4.61
N ILE A 97 -10.77 -5.75 -5.05
CA ILE A 97 -11.69 -5.65 -6.19
C ILE A 97 -10.89 -5.77 -7.49
N ASN A 98 -11.46 -6.41 -8.52
CA ASN A 98 -10.81 -6.58 -9.81
C ASN A 98 -9.45 -7.30 -9.70
N HIS A 99 -9.33 -8.24 -8.74
CA HIS A 99 -8.06 -8.92 -8.45
C HIS A 99 -7.47 -9.64 -9.67
N ARG A 100 -8.30 -10.06 -10.63
CA ARG A 100 -7.86 -10.70 -11.88
C ARG A 100 -6.96 -9.79 -12.70
N THR A 101 -7.17 -8.47 -12.68
CA THR A 101 -6.29 -7.49 -13.33
C THR A 101 -4.91 -7.52 -12.67
N SER A 102 -4.88 -7.46 -11.33
CA SER A 102 -3.64 -7.53 -10.55
C SER A 102 -2.91 -8.86 -10.71
N LYS A 103 -3.64 -9.98 -10.78
CA LYS A 103 -3.08 -11.31 -11.02
C LYS A 103 -2.36 -11.40 -12.37
N LYS A 104 -2.95 -10.85 -13.44
CA LYS A 104 -2.30 -10.76 -14.76
C LYS A 104 -1.06 -9.87 -14.71
N LEU A 105 -1.15 -8.74 -14.02
CA LEU A 105 -0.06 -7.77 -13.88
C LEU A 105 1.15 -8.34 -13.13
N PHE A 106 0.91 -8.98 -11.98
CA PHE A 106 1.97 -9.41 -11.06
C PHE A 106 2.47 -10.84 -11.31
N LYS A 107 1.74 -11.66 -12.07
CA LYS A 107 2.13 -13.06 -12.34
C LYS A 107 2.39 -13.81 -11.02
N SER A 108 3.57 -14.44 -10.87
CA SER A 108 3.94 -15.17 -9.64
C SER A 108 3.97 -14.27 -8.39
N LYS A 109 4.27 -12.98 -8.53
CA LYS A 109 4.28 -12.03 -7.41
C LYS A 109 2.90 -11.83 -6.80
N PHE A 110 1.82 -12.11 -7.54
CA PHE A 110 0.48 -12.05 -6.98
C PHE A 110 0.33 -13.04 -5.82
N THR A 111 0.80 -14.29 -6.00
CA THR A 111 0.79 -15.30 -4.95
C THR A 111 1.69 -14.92 -3.78
N GLU A 112 2.88 -14.39 -4.06
CA GLU A 112 3.81 -13.89 -3.03
C GLU A 112 3.16 -12.80 -2.16
N ILE A 113 2.41 -11.86 -2.77
CA ILE A 113 1.67 -10.83 -2.03
C ILE A 113 0.58 -11.45 -1.13
N LEU A 114 -0.18 -12.43 -1.65
CA LEU A 114 -1.20 -13.11 -0.85
C LEU A 114 -0.60 -13.85 0.34
N GLU A 115 0.55 -14.50 0.14
CA GLU A 115 1.29 -15.19 1.21
C GLU A 115 1.78 -14.22 2.29
N ILE A 116 2.28 -13.05 1.90
CA ILE A 116 2.68 -11.99 2.85
C ILE A 116 1.49 -11.60 3.74
N PHE A 117 0.33 -11.27 3.16
CA PHE A 117 -0.85 -10.91 3.95
C PHE A 117 -1.33 -12.08 4.84
N LYS A 118 -1.31 -13.31 4.32
CA LYS A 118 -1.69 -14.50 5.07
C LYS A 118 -0.78 -14.75 6.28
N ASN A 119 0.53 -14.53 6.15
CA ASN A 119 1.49 -14.72 7.24
C ASN A 119 1.23 -13.80 8.45
N TYR A 120 0.53 -12.69 8.23
CA TYR A 120 0.12 -11.75 9.27
C TYR A 120 -1.37 -11.86 9.62
N ASN A 121 -2.00 -13.01 9.33
CA ASN A 121 -3.41 -13.29 9.62
C ASN A 121 -4.41 -12.30 9.01
N VAL A 122 -4.01 -11.61 7.94
CA VAL A 122 -4.90 -10.70 7.21
C VAL A 122 -5.85 -11.53 6.36
N LYS A 123 -7.16 -11.37 6.56
CA LYS A 123 -8.16 -11.97 5.67
C LYS A 123 -8.09 -11.29 4.31
N VAL A 124 -7.88 -12.05 3.23
CA VAL A 124 -7.88 -11.49 1.86
C VAL A 124 -9.13 -11.94 1.12
N SER A 125 -9.99 -10.98 0.77
CA SER A 125 -11.23 -11.19 0.04
C SER A 125 -11.03 -10.78 -1.43
N LEU A 126 -11.02 -11.76 -2.34
CA LEU A 126 -10.79 -11.54 -3.77
C LEU A 126 -12.12 -11.42 -4.52
N ASN A 127 -12.44 -10.21 -4.97
CA ASN A 127 -13.68 -9.86 -5.69
C ASN A 127 -13.41 -9.55 -7.18
#